data_AF-A0A8T4ZSI7-F1
#
_entry.id   AF-A0A8T4ZSI7-F1
#
_cell.length_a   1.000
_cell.length_b   1.000
_cell.length_c   1.000
_cell.angle_alpha   90.00
_cell.angle_beta   90.00
_cell.angle_gamma   90.00
#
_symmetry.space_group_name_H-M   'P 1'
#
loop_
_entity.id
_entity.type
_entity.pdbx_description
1 polymer ?
#
loop_
_entity_poly.entity_id
_entity_poly.type
_entity_poly.pdbx_seq_one_letter_code
_entity_poly.pdbx_strand_id
1 'polypeptide(L)'
;MDAEVKARVVQFILDGAAEEALVFLAGEYGVDVPRLRVGLPKGRKRNLLGCYSARDKTISVLNSDALKQPFVILHEFYHHLRTRVDLKHRGTEKNANEFANSFLQAYELIAMDPRRK
;
A
#
# COMPACT_ATOMS: atom_id res chain seq x y z
N MET A 1 -13.38 -2.01 -6.77
CA MET A 1 -12.72 -0.70 -6.92
C MET A 1 -12.41 -0.50 -8.40
N ASP A 2 -12.77 0.68 -8.91
CA ASP A 2 -12.59 1.06 -10.31
C ASP A 2 -11.10 1.27 -10.69
N ALA A 3 -10.76 1.11 -11.96
CA ALA A 3 -9.38 1.25 -12.45
C ALA A 3 -8.85 2.68 -12.29
N GLU A 4 -9.69 3.70 -12.49
CA GLU A 4 -9.31 5.11 -12.30
C GLU A 4 -8.98 5.41 -10.85
N VAL A 5 -9.78 4.86 -9.94
CA VAL A 5 -9.57 4.98 -8.50
C VAL A 5 -8.23 4.35 -8.11
N LYS A 6 -7.96 3.14 -8.60
CA LYS A 6 -6.67 2.46 -8.37
C LYS A 6 -5.49 3.26 -8.91
N ALA A 7 -5.59 3.79 -10.12
CA ALA A 7 -4.53 4.61 -10.73
C ALA A 7 -4.29 5.90 -9.93
N ARG A 8 -5.35 6.55 -9.44
CA ARG A 8 -5.24 7.74 -8.60
C ARG A 8 -4.51 7.46 -7.29
N VAL A 9 -4.75 6.32 -6.66
CA VAL A 9 -4.00 5.88 -5.46
C VAL A 9 -2.52 5.72 -5.77
N VAL A 10 -2.18 5.10 -6.91
CA VAL A 10 -0.78 4.96 -7.35
C VAL A 10 -0.13 6.34 -7.55
N GLN A 11 -0.83 7.26 -8.22
CA GLN A 11 -0.36 8.63 -8.44
C GLN A 11 -0.06 9.35 -7.12
N PHE A 12 -0.96 9.31 -6.14
CA PHE A 12 -0.72 9.91 -4.83
C PHE A 12 0.56 9.39 -4.18
N ILE A 13 0.80 8.07 -4.24
CA ILE A 13 2.01 7.48 -3.66
C ILE A 13 3.26 7.97 -4.41
N LEU A 14 3.23 7.99 -5.74
CA LEU A 14 4.36 8.48 -6.57
C LEU A 14 4.69 9.95 -6.26
N ASP A 15 3.68 10.78 -6.02
CA ASP A 15 3.82 12.21 -5.66
C ASP A 15 4.32 12.42 -4.22
N GLY A 16 4.47 11.34 -3.44
CA GLY A 16 4.89 11.38 -2.04
C GLY A 16 3.74 11.63 -1.05
N ALA A 17 2.49 11.64 -1.52
CA ALA A 17 1.27 11.75 -0.74
C ALA A 17 0.78 10.36 -0.27
N ALA A 18 1.69 9.57 0.30
CA ALA A 18 1.39 8.20 0.71
C ALA A 18 0.40 8.13 1.89
N GLU A 19 0.41 9.12 2.78
CA GLU A 19 -0.55 9.18 3.89
C GLU A 19 -1.97 9.43 3.39
N GLU A 20 -2.13 10.35 2.43
CA GLU A 20 -3.39 10.65 1.77
C GLU A 20 -3.91 9.43 0.99
N ALA A 21 -3.03 8.70 0.31
CA ALA A 21 -3.36 7.44 -0.34
C ALA A 21 -3.91 6.40 0.66
N LEU A 22 -3.30 6.29 1.85
CA LEU A 22 -3.76 5.39 2.91
C LEU A 22 -5.10 5.83 3.51
N VAL A 23 -5.31 7.12 3.72
CA VAL A 23 -6.61 7.67 4.17
C VAL A 23 -7.71 7.32 3.17
N PHE A 24 -7.44 7.56 1.88
CA PHE A 24 -8.38 7.27 0.80
C PHE A 24 -8.70 5.76 0.74
N LEU A 25 -7.68 4.90 0.72
CA LEU A 25 -7.86 3.45 0.72
C LEU A 25 -8.63 2.94 1.94
N ALA A 26 -8.31 3.46 3.12
CA ALA A 26 -8.98 3.10 4.37
C ALA A 26 -10.48 3.42 4.31
N GLY A 27 -10.84 4.57 3.75
CA GLY A 27 -12.24 4.94 3.50
C GLY A 27 -12.94 3.99 2.52
N GLU A 28 -12.31 3.71 1.37
CA GLU A 28 -12.87 2.81 0.34
C GLU A 28 -13.10 1.37 0.85
N TYR A 29 -12.21 0.86 1.71
CA TYR A 29 -12.30 -0.49 2.28
C TYR A 29 -13.00 -0.54 3.64
N GLY A 30 -13.41 0.60 4.21
CA GLY A 30 -14.08 0.67 5.51
C GLY A 30 -13.23 0.20 6.69
N VAL A 31 -11.93 0.49 6.68
CA VAL A 31 -10.98 0.15 7.76
C VAL A 31 -10.37 1.42 8.37
N ASP A 32 -9.89 1.40 9.63
CA ASP A 32 -9.15 2.58 10.13
C ASP A 32 -7.83 2.74 9.36
N VAL A 33 -7.39 3.99 9.21
CA VAL A 33 -6.14 4.35 8.55
C VAL A 33 -4.94 3.77 9.32
N PRO A 34 -4.06 2.97 8.69
CA PRO A 34 -2.81 2.58 9.33
C PRO A 34 -1.88 3.78 9.45
N ARG A 35 -1.10 3.82 10.53
CA ARG A 35 -0.02 4.81 10.67
C ARG A 35 1.10 4.51 9.69
N LEU A 36 1.76 5.56 9.18
CA LEU A 36 2.93 5.44 8.32
C LEU A 36 4.17 5.95 9.05
N ARG A 37 5.28 5.21 8.96
CA ARG A 37 6.53 5.57 9.64
C ARG A 37 7.75 5.23 8.80
N VAL A 38 8.74 6.11 8.79
CA VAL A 38 10.09 5.83 8.26
C VAL A 38 10.98 5.19 9.33
N GLY A 39 11.70 4.15 8.94
CA GLY A 39 12.62 3.37 9.76
C GLY A 39 12.02 2.04 10.21
N LEU A 40 12.71 0.94 9.91
CA LEU A 40 12.31 -0.39 10.35
C LEU A 40 12.55 -0.58 11.85
N PRO A 41 11.73 -1.42 12.53
CA PRO A 41 11.99 -1.81 13.91
C PRO A 41 13.40 -2.42 14.07
N LYS A 42 14.09 -2.07 15.18
CA LYS A 42 15.42 -2.59 15.50
C LYS A 42 15.46 -4.12 15.42
N GLY A 43 16.43 -4.66 14.69
CA GLY A 43 16.63 -6.12 14.53
C GLY A 43 15.90 -6.77 13.35
N ARG A 44 15.10 -6.03 12.58
CA ARG A 44 14.46 -6.54 11.35
C ARG A 44 15.43 -6.41 10.15
N LYS A 45 15.47 -7.43 9.29
CA LYS A 45 16.47 -7.59 8.21
C LYS A 45 16.48 -6.39 7.24
N ARG A 46 17.68 -5.96 6.83
CA ARG A 46 17.97 -4.86 5.86
C ARG A 46 17.35 -5.05 4.46
N ASN A 47 16.77 -6.21 4.16
CA ASN A 47 16.27 -6.57 2.82
C ASN A 47 14.75 -6.33 2.64
N LEU A 48 14.07 -5.77 3.65
CA LEU A 48 12.66 -5.40 3.57
C LEU A 48 12.54 -3.90 3.26
N LEU A 49 11.72 -3.54 2.28
CA LEU A 49 11.42 -2.14 1.96
C LEU A 49 10.26 -1.59 2.81
N GLY A 50 9.38 -2.48 3.28
CA GLY A 50 8.24 -2.20 4.14
C GLY A 50 7.97 -3.34 5.12
N CYS A 51 7.19 -3.04 6.16
CA CYS A 51 6.55 -4.06 6.98
C CYS A 51 5.40 -3.47 7.81
N TYR A 52 4.25 -4.13 7.75
CA TYR A 52 3.10 -3.88 8.59
C TYR A 52 3.21 -4.55 9.97
N SER A 53 2.78 -3.81 11.00
CA SER A 53 2.67 -4.29 12.37
C SER A 53 1.23 -4.20 12.84
N ALA A 54 0.64 -5.36 13.12
CA ALA A 54 -0.73 -5.48 13.60
C ALA A 54 -0.94 -4.92 15.02
N ARG A 55 0.10 -4.98 15.86
CA ARG A 55 0.03 -4.55 17.27
C ARG A 55 -0.40 -3.10 17.40
N ASP A 56 0.08 -2.29 16.49
CA ASP A 56 -0.01 -0.84 16.57
C ASP A 56 -0.55 -0.22 15.27
N LYS A 57 -1.03 -1.07 14.35
CA LYS A 57 -1.60 -0.72 13.04
C LYS A 57 -0.68 0.22 12.24
N THR A 58 0.61 -0.09 12.19
CA THR A 58 1.62 0.76 11.57
C THR A 58 2.29 0.07 10.38
N ILE A 59 2.36 0.77 9.26
CA ILE A 59 3.24 0.47 8.12
C ILE A 59 4.57 1.17 8.37
N SER A 60 5.65 0.40 8.53
CA SER A 60 7.01 0.93 8.62
C SER A 60 7.74 0.71 7.31
N VAL A 61 8.35 1.74 6.75
CA VAL A 61 9.17 1.65 5.54
C VAL A 61 10.64 1.84 5.84
N LEU A 62 11.52 1.35 4.96
CA LEU A 62 12.97 1.40 5.17
C LEU A 62 13.50 2.84 5.25
N ASN A 63 13.10 3.68 4.30
CA ASN A 63 13.56 5.05 4.14
C ASN A 63 12.46 5.89 3.45
N SER A 64 12.71 7.19 3.26
CA SER A 64 11.76 8.10 2.62
C SER A 64 11.49 7.75 1.16
N ASP A 65 12.45 7.12 0.45
CA ASP A 65 12.24 6.70 -0.94
C ASP A 65 11.17 5.61 -1.04
N ALA A 66 11.12 4.70 -0.06
CA ALA A 66 10.10 3.67 0.02
C ALA A 66 8.69 4.22 0.27
N LEU A 67 8.54 5.46 0.76
CA LEU A 67 7.23 6.12 0.82
C LEU A 67 6.65 6.39 -0.57
N LYS A 68 7.50 6.55 -1.58
CA LYS A 68 7.10 6.82 -2.97
C LYS A 68 7.00 5.54 -3.80
N GLN A 69 7.09 4.37 -3.18
CA GLN A 69 7.02 3.08 -3.88
C GLN A 69 5.62 2.50 -3.73
N PRO A 70 4.76 2.58 -4.77
CA PRO A 70 3.36 2.16 -4.66
C PRO A 70 3.23 0.68 -4.32
N PHE A 71 4.09 -0.17 -4.89
CA PHE A 71 4.10 -1.59 -4.58
C PHE A 71 4.25 -1.85 -3.08
N VAL A 72 5.24 -1.22 -2.43
CA VAL A 72 5.53 -1.41 -1.00
C VAL A 72 4.37 -0.93 -0.14
N ILE A 73 3.86 0.28 -0.39
CA ILE A 73 2.76 0.84 0.40
C ILE A 73 1.49 -0.01 0.27
N LEU A 74 1.15 -0.42 -0.94
CA LEU A 74 -0.05 -1.24 -1.20
C LEU A 74 0.09 -2.65 -0.64
N HIS A 75 1.27 -3.26 -0.72
CA HIS A 75 1.57 -4.56 -0.13
C HIS A 75 1.33 -4.56 1.38
N GLU A 76 1.90 -3.57 2.08
CA GLU A 76 1.73 -3.46 3.53
C GLU A 76 0.30 -3.07 3.92
N PHE A 77 -0.38 -2.26 3.11
CA PHE A 77 -1.80 -1.96 3.31
C PHE A 77 -2.69 -3.21 3.18
N TYR A 78 -2.37 -4.14 2.27
CA TYR A 78 -3.11 -5.40 2.18
C TYR A 78 -3.02 -6.21 3.48
N HIS A 79 -1.85 -6.27 4.11
CA HIS A 79 -1.71 -6.91 5.41
C HIS A 79 -2.51 -6.20 6.51
N HIS A 80 -2.62 -4.87 6.44
CA HIS A 80 -3.53 -4.11 7.32
C HIS A 80 -4.99 -4.55 7.13
N LEU A 81 -5.46 -4.59 5.88
CA LEU A 81 -6.82 -4.98 5.51
C LEU A 81 -7.15 -6.38 6.03
N ARG A 82 -6.28 -7.36 5.78
CA ARG A 82 -6.56 -8.77 6.12
C ARG A 82 -6.46 -9.08 7.60
N THR A 83 -5.58 -8.41 8.34
CA THR A 83 -5.45 -8.64 9.78
C THR A 83 -6.70 -8.24 10.56
N ARG A 84 -7.54 -7.35 10.02
CA ARG A 84 -8.85 -7.02 10.62
C ARG A 84 -9.95 -8.02 10.26
N VAL A 85 -9.95 -8.49 9.02
CA VAL A 85 -11.02 -9.34 8.48
C VAL A 85 -10.89 -10.77 8.98
N ASP A 86 -9.67 -11.27 9.17
CA ASP A 86 -9.43 -12.68 9.46
C ASP A 86 -8.38 -12.80 10.58
N LEU A 87 -8.83 -12.83 11.84
CA LEU A 87 -7.96 -12.99 13.03
C LEU A 87 -7.12 -14.28 12.98
N LYS A 88 -7.47 -15.23 12.11
CA LYS A 88 -6.75 -16.49 11.87
C LYS A 88 -5.74 -16.41 10.70
N HIS A 89 -5.94 -15.53 9.72
CA HIS A 89 -5.09 -15.45 8.52
C HIS A 89 -4.72 -13.99 8.16
N ARG A 90 -3.46 -13.61 8.42
CA ARG A 90 -2.90 -12.25 8.19
C ARG A 90 -2.74 -11.84 6.70
N GLY A 91 -3.43 -12.53 5.79
CA GLY A 91 -3.15 -12.49 4.36
C GLY A 91 -1.90 -13.30 4.00
N THR A 92 -1.77 -13.69 2.74
CA THR A 92 -0.57 -14.35 2.20
C THR A 92 0.27 -13.33 1.42
N GLU A 93 1.59 -13.53 1.37
CA GLU A 93 2.47 -12.69 0.54
C GLU A 93 2.04 -12.68 -0.93
N LYS A 94 1.56 -13.82 -1.44
CA LYS A 94 1.04 -13.92 -2.80
C LYS A 94 -0.13 -12.96 -3.03
N ASN A 95 -1.10 -12.92 -2.13
CA ASN A 95 -2.25 -12.05 -2.29
C ASN A 95 -1.90 -10.57 -2.09
N ALA A 96 -0.92 -10.27 -1.23
CA ALA A 96 -0.39 -8.91 -1.07
C ALA A 96 0.28 -8.41 -2.36
N ASN A 97 1.08 -9.27 -2.99
CA ASN A 97 1.67 -9.00 -4.30
C ASN A 97 0.60 -8.78 -5.38
N GLU A 98 -0.40 -9.68 -5.47
CA GLU A 98 -1.51 -9.57 -6.42
C GLU A 98 -2.33 -8.30 -6.21
N PHE A 99 -2.59 -7.95 -4.95
CA PHE A 99 -3.27 -6.70 -4.58
C PHE A 99 -2.50 -5.50 -5.13
N ALA A 100 -1.22 -5.36 -4.78
CA ALA A 100 -0.37 -4.26 -5.24
C ALA A 100 -0.25 -4.21 -6.78
N ASN A 101 -0.02 -5.35 -7.43
CA ASN A 101 0.08 -5.44 -8.88
C ASN A 101 -1.20 -5.00 -9.59
N SER A 102 -2.37 -5.30 -9.02
CA SER A 102 -3.64 -4.89 -9.62
C SER A 102 -3.83 -3.37 -9.68
N PHE A 103 -3.18 -2.61 -8.80
CA PHE A 103 -3.18 -1.14 -8.83
C PHE A 103 -2.16 -0.62 -9.84
N LEU A 104 -0.95 -1.20 -9.86
CA LEU A 104 0.08 -0.82 -10.82
C LEU A 104 -0.39 -1.05 -12.27
N GLN A 105 -1.02 -2.19 -12.54
CA GLN A 105 -1.59 -2.48 -13.86
C GLN A 105 -2.68 -1.47 -14.24
N ALA A 106 -3.55 -1.09 -13.30
CA ALA A 106 -4.56 -0.07 -13.56
C ALA A 106 -3.95 1.31 -13.88
N TYR A 107 -2.89 1.68 -13.17
CA TYR A 107 -2.14 2.89 -13.44
C TYR A 107 -1.46 2.86 -14.82
N GLU A 108 -0.77 1.77 -15.16
CA GLU A 108 -0.14 1.60 -16.46
C GLU A 108 -1.14 1.69 -17.62
N LEU A 109 -2.28 1.00 -17.51
CA LEU A 109 -3.33 1.04 -18.53
C LEU A 109 -3.89 2.44 -18.75
N ILE A 110 -4.04 3.22 -17.68
CA ILE A 110 -4.57 4.60 -17.77
C ILE A 110 -3.50 5.58 -18.25
N ALA A 111 -2.25 5.43 -17.79
CA ALA A 111 -1.13 6.26 -18.21
C ALA A 111 -0.76 6.02 -19.69
N MET A 112 -1.00 4.82 -20.20
CA MET A 112 -0.78 4.46 -21.59
C MET A 112 -1.98 4.72 -22.52
N ASP A 113 -3.14 5.19 -22.02
CA ASP A 113 -4.29 5.50 -22.88
C ASP A 113 -4.03 6.78 -23.70
N PRO A 114 -3.81 6.67 -25.02
CA PRO A 114 -3.47 7.82 -25.85
C PRO A 114 -4.63 8.82 -26.02
N ARG A 115 -5.85 8.46 -25.59
CA ARG A 115 -7.03 9.33 -25.65
C ARG A 115 -7.13 10.34 -24.51
N ARG A 116 -6.18 10.31 -23.56
CA ARG A 116 -6.14 11.21 -22.39
C ARG A 116 -5.05 12.29 -22.45
N LYS A 117 -4.29 12.39 -23.54
CA LYS A 117 -3.31 13.48 -23.77
C LYS A 117 -3.94 14.69 -24.44
#